data_AF-A0A2S9G397-F1
#
_entry.id   AF-A0A2S9G397-F1
#
_cell.length_a   1.000
_cell.length_b   1.000
_cell.length_c   1.000
_cell.angle_alpha   90.00
_cell.angle_beta   90.00
_cell.angle_gamma   90.00
#
_symmetry.space_group_name_H-M   'P 1'
#
loop_
_entity.id
_entity.type
_entity.pdbx_description
1 polymer ?
#
loop_
_entity_poly.entity_id
_entity_poly.type
_entity_poly.pdbx_seq_one_letter_code
_entity_poly.pdbx_strand_id
1 'polypeptide(L)'
;QYLSLAYSDRIAELGIAPSVGSRGDSYDNALAEAVNAAYKSDLIYRGKPWPGVGEVELATASWVAWYNQNRLHEALGYRSPAEY
;
A
#
# COMPACT_ATOMS: atom_id res chain seq x y z
N GLN A 1 -12.93 -8.06 3.26
CA GLN A 1 -14.17 -7.73 2.53
C GLN A 1 -14.49 -6.26 2.82
N TYR A 2 -14.29 -5.36 1.85
CA TYR A 2 -14.32 -3.89 1.99
C TYR A 2 -15.74 -3.28 2.06
N LEU A 3 -16.74 -4.05 2.51
CA LEU A 3 -18.16 -3.67 2.48
C LEU A 3 -18.91 -4.04 3.77
N SER A 4 -18.20 -4.27 4.88
CA SER A 4 -18.91 -4.46 6.15
C SER A 4 -19.49 -3.11 6.60
N LEU A 5 -20.73 -3.13 7.11
CA LEU A 5 -21.41 -1.93 7.62
C LEU A 5 -20.56 -1.20 8.67
N ALA A 6 -19.89 -1.96 9.55
CA ALA A 6 -18.99 -1.43 10.56
C ALA A 6 -17.82 -0.61 9.98
N TYR A 7 -17.33 -0.95 8.78
CA TYR A 7 -16.27 -0.19 8.10
C TYR A 7 -16.80 1.12 7.51
N SER A 8 -17.97 1.07 6.87
CA SER A 8 -18.61 2.26 6.27
C SER A 8 -19.08 3.27 7.32
N ASP A 9 -19.67 2.78 8.42
CA ASP A 9 -20.13 3.63 9.53
C ASP A 9 -18.96 4.36 10.18
N ARG A 10 -17.84 3.65 10.42
CA ARG A 10 -16.65 4.26 11.00
C ARG A 10 -15.99 5.31 10.08
N ILE A 11 -16.02 5.07 8.78
CA ILE A 11 -15.53 6.05 7.79
C ILE A 11 -16.41 7.30 7.76
N ALA A 12 -17.73 7.14 7.82
CA ALA A 12 -18.68 8.25 7.89
C ALA A 12 -18.54 9.05 9.19
N GLU A 13 -18.37 8.39 10.34
CA GLU A 13 -18.10 9.03 11.64
C GLU A 13 -16.84 9.90 11.63
N LEU A 14 -15.82 9.47 10.90
CA LEU A 14 -14.54 10.19 10.79
C LEU A 14 -14.57 11.28 9.72
N GLY A 15 -15.70 11.48 9.03
CA GLY A 15 -15.83 12.45 7.94
C GLY A 15 -14.97 12.12 6.71
N ILE A 16 -14.54 10.86 6.58
CA ILE A 16 -13.71 10.40 5.48
C ILE A 16 -14.66 9.98 4.36
N ALA A 17 -14.48 10.51 3.15
CA ALA A 17 -15.24 10.02 2.00
C ALA A 17 -14.72 8.61 1.65
N PRO A 18 -15.58 7.57 1.63
CA PRO A 18 -15.14 6.25 1.23
C PRO A 18 -14.79 6.28 -0.26
N SER A 19 -13.53 5.94 -0.61
CA SER A 19 -13.11 5.64 -1.99
C SER A 19 -13.64 4.24 -2.38
N VAL A 20 -14.95 4.09 -2.37
CA VAL A 20 -15.64 3.09 -3.20
C VAL A 20 -16.04 3.82 -4.46
N GLY A 21 -15.06 4.00 -5.35
CA GLY A 21 -15.29 4.59 -6.67
C GLY A 21 -16.51 3.96 -7.34
N SER A 22 -17.24 4.77 -8.11
CA SER A 22 -18.25 4.25 -9.02
C SER A 22 -17.62 3.19 -9.94
N ARG A 23 -18.42 2.20 -10.39
CA ARG A 23 -17.95 1.18 -11.35
C ARG A 23 -17.23 1.86 -12.53
N GLY A 24 -15.92 1.61 -12.68
CA GLY A 24 -15.14 2.09 -13.81
C GLY A 24 -14.06 3.13 -13.50
N ASP A 25 -13.91 3.59 -12.26
CA ASP A 25 -12.79 4.45 -11.88
C ASP A 25 -11.61 3.63 -11.32
N SER A 26 -10.84 3.03 -12.23
CA SER A 26 -9.68 2.21 -11.87
C SER A 26 -8.46 3.02 -11.44
N TYR A 27 -8.47 4.35 -11.59
CA TYR A 27 -7.32 5.19 -11.26
C TYR A 27 -7.04 5.22 -9.76
N ASP A 28 -8.09 5.24 -8.93
CA ASP A 28 -7.99 5.16 -7.47
C ASP A 28 -7.27 3.88 -7.01
N ASN A 29 -7.55 2.75 -7.68
CA ASN A 29 -6.95 1.46 -7.34
C ASN A 29 -5.60 1.23 -8.04
N ALA A 30 -5.34 1.86 -9.19
CA ALA A 30 -4.11 1.68 -9.96
C ALA A 30 -2.86 2.06 -9.14
N LEU A 31 -2.93 3.11 -8.34
CA LEU A 31 -1.85 3.48 -7.43
C LEU A 31 -1.62 2.40 -6.37
N ALA A 32 -2.69 1.91 -5.73
CA ALA A 32 -2.59 0.85 -4.73
C ALA A 32 -2.06 -0.45 -5.34
N GLU A 33 -2.46 -0.79 -6.56
CA GLU A 33 -1.97 -1.95 -7.30
C GLU A 33 -0.48 -1.82 -7.65
N ALA A 34 -0.03 -0.64 -8.06
CA ALA A 34 1.39 -0.39 -8.34
C ALA A 34 2.25 -0.57 -7.09
N VAL A 35 1.82 -0.05 -5.93
CA VAL A 35 2.52 -0.26 -4.66
C VAL A 35 2.54 -1.74 -4.28
N ASN A 36 1.42 -2.44 -4.42
CA ASN A 36 1.34 -3.87 -4.12
C ASN A 36 2.21 -4.72 -5.06
N ALA A 37 2.31 -4.36 -6.33
CA ALA A 37 3.19 -5.04 -7.29
C ALA A 37 4.67 -4.84 -6.91
N ALA A 38 5.06 -3.60 -6.58
CA ALA A 38 6.39 -3.28 -6.09
C ALA A 38 6.74 -4.04 -4.81
N TYR A 39 5.82 -4.07 -3.84
CA TYR A 39 5.96 -4.82 -2.59
C TYR A 39 6.21 -6.32 -2.84
N LYS A 40 5.40 -6.94 -3.71
CA LYS A 40 5.55 -8.36 -4.03
C LYS A 40 6.88 -8.66 -4.73
N SER A 41 7.27 -7.82 -5.69
CA SER A 41 8.51 -7.95 -6.46
C SER A 41 9.75 -7.77 -5.60
N ASP A 42 9.78 -6.72 -4.78
CA ASP A 42 10.99 -6.30 -4.08
C ASP A 42 11.19 -7.05 -2.77
N LEU A 43 10.09 -7.41 -2.08
CA LEU A 43 10.16 -8.11 -0.81
C LEU A 43 9.74 -9.58 -0.94
N ILE A 44 8.48 -9.83 -1.28
CA ILE A 44 7.88 -11.17 -1.08
C ILE A 44 8.55 -12.22 -1.96
N TYR A 45 8.80 -11.92 -3.23
CA TYR A 45 9.42 -12.89 -4.15
C TYR A 45 10.91 -13.07 -3.91
N ARG A 46 11.61 -11.99 -3.52
CA ARG A 46 13.06 -12.04 -3.24
C ARG A 46 13.40 -12.67 -1.90
N GLY A 47 12.55 -12.52 -0.88
CA GLY A 47 12.80 -13.04 0.47
C GLY A 47 12.36 -14.49 0.69
N LYS A 48 11.92 -15.21 -0.35
CA LYS A 48 11.52 -16.62 -0.22
C LYS A 48 12.74 -17.56 -0.08
N PRO A 49 12.60 -18.68 0.64
CA PRO A 49 11.44 -19.07 1.44
C PRO A 49 11.34 -18.26 2.75
N TRP A 50 10.12 -17.99 3.19
CA TRP A 50 9.87 -17.30 4.45
C TRP A 50 9.70 -18.32 5.58
N PRO A 51 10.39 -18.14 6.73
CA PRO A 51 10.27 -19.05 7.87
C PRO A 51 8.87 -19.06 8.49
N GLY A 52 8.17 -17.93 8.45
CA GLY A 52 6.85 -17.76 9.04
C GLY A 52 6.26 -16.38 8.76
N VAL A 53 5.05 -16.16 9.26
CA VAL A 53 4.31 -14.89 9.09
C VAL A 53 4.99 -13.76 9.85
N GLY A 54 5.57 -14.02 11.02
CA GLY A 54 6.24 -13.00 11.83
C GLY A 54 7.46 -12.39 11.13
N GLU A 55 8.24 -13.20 10.42
CA GLU A 55 9.36 -12.72 9.62
C GLU A 55 8.89 -11.87 8.44
N VAL A 56 7.79 -12.28 7.80
CA VAL A 56 7.16 -11.48 6.74
C VAL A 56 6.68 -10.14 7.30
N GLU A 57 6.02 -10.11 8.47
CA GLU A 57 5.53 -8.89 9.10
C GLU A 57 6.66 -7.91 9.42
N LEU A 58 7.74 -8.38 10.05
CA LEU A 58 8.90 -7.54 10.37
C LEU A 58 9.56 -6.99 9.10
N ALA A 59 9.71 -7.85 8.08
CA ALA A 59 10.28 -7.44 6.81
C ALA A 59 9.35 -6.46 6.05
N THR A 60 8.04 -6.62 6.20
CA THR A 60 7.03 -5.69 5.66
C THR A 60 7.17 -4.32 6.30
N ALA A 61 7.25 -4.25 7.63
CA ALA A 61 7.42 -2.99 8.35
C ALA A 61 8.70 -2.26 7.91
N SER A 62 9.80 -3.01 7.77
CA SER A 62 11.08 -2.47 7.28
C SER A 62 10.97 -1.98 5.83
N TRP A 63 10.30 -2.74 4.96
CA TRP A 63 10.08 -2.37 3.57
C TRP A 63 9.21 -1.12 3.44
N VAL A 64 8.15 -0.98 4.24
CA VAL A 64 7.29 0.22 4.25
C VAL A 64 8.06 1.45 4.70
N ALA A 65 8.91 1.33 5.73
CA ALA A 65 9.77 2.43 6.16
C ALA A 65 10.71 2.88 5.03
N TRP A 66 11.41 1.91 4.41
CA TRP A 66 12.30 2.19 3.27
C TRP A 66 11.55 2.77 2.06
N TYR A 67 10.37 2.23 1.71
CA TYR A 67 9.56 2.69 0.59
C TYR A 67 9.23 4.18 0.74
N ASN A 68 8.83 4.60 1.93
CA ASN A 68 8.42 5.99 2.16
C ASN A 68 9.61 6.94 2.33
N GLN A 69 10.71 6.49 2.93
CA GLN A 69 11.81 7.37 3.32
C GLN A 69 12.99 7.39 2.35
N ASN A 70 13.13 6.35 1.51
CA ASN A 70 14.36 6.15 0.73
C ASN A 70 14.13 5.71 -0.71
N ARG A 71 12.99 5.09 -1.04
CA ARG A 71 12.73 4.63 -2.41
C ARG A 71 12.51 5.82 -3.33
N LEU A 72 13.36 5.95 -4.35
CA LEU A 72 13.23 7.01 -5.34
C LEU A 72 12.18 6.64 -6.39
N HIS A 73 11.31 7.59 -6.71
CA HIS A 73 10.30 7.45 -7.75
C HIS A 73 10.57 8.45 -8.88
N GLU A 74 10.70 7.98 -10.12
CA GLU A 74 10.88 8.83 -11.30
C GLU A 74 9.74 9.85 -11.42
N ALA A 75 8.50 9.42 -11.19
CA ALA A 75 7.33 10.29 -11.17
C ALA A 75 7.39 11.42 -10.11
N LEU A 76 8.20 11.26 -9.07
CA LEU A 76 8.42 12.27 -8.02
C LEU A 76 9.69 13.11 -8.26
N GLY A 77 10.33 12.97 -9.42
CA GLY A 77 11.61 13.62 -9.73
C GLY A 77 12.79 12.96 -8.99
N TYR A 78 12.77 11.64 -8.87
CA TYR A 78 13.76 10.86 -8.12
C TYR A 78 13.87 11.28 -6.65
N ARG A 79 12.72 11.53 -6.02
CA ARG A 79 12.58 11.77 -4.58
C ARG A 79 11.82 10.62 -3.93
N SER A 80 11.98 10.48 -2.62
CA SER A 80 11.16 9.55 -1.85
C SER A 80 9.75 10.11 -1.61
N PRO A 81 8.75 9.25 -1.32
CA PRO A 81 7.39 9.69 -1.02
C PRO A 81 7.32 10.70 0.14
N ALA A 82 8.20 10.59 1.14
CA ALA A 82 8.24 11.53 2.27
C ALA A 82 8.82 12.91 1.93
N GLU A 83 9.53 13.04 0.80
CA GLU A 83 10.17 14.28 0.33
C GLU A 83 9.33 15.03 -0.74
N TYR A 84 8.13 14.52 -1.05
CA TYR A 84 7.19 15.11 -2.00
C TYR A 84 6.05 15.84 -1.29
#